data_AF-G7YUI2-F1
#
_entry.id   AF-G7YUI2-F1
#
_cell.length_a   1.000
_cell.length_b   1.000
_cell.length_c   1.000
_cell.angle_alpha   90.00
_cell.angle_beta   90.00
_cell.angle_gamma   90.00
#
_symmetry.space_group_name_H-M   'P 1'
#
loop_
_entity.id
_entity.type
_entity.pdbx_description
1 polymer ?
#
loop_
_entity_poly.entity_id
_entity_poly.type
_entity_poly.pdbx_seq_one_letter_code
_entity_poly.pdbx_strand_id
1 'polypeptide(L)'
;MLAETLYSLKIDACCVSETRMQDPSVVMHLKTPRMNSALSHFSLRVSCDPEAMTCEIYGAGVALSPRAERALLKRIGVNSRLCAVPLTSSTTLNASRHKKRCPFVVSAYAPTDCSPDAEKDTFCRELFGLIRQADSTGIVILAGDLNAQVGRLSSLESHWGGRFGVDVRRTDSGERLLRLCADRELFLASTDFQHKRSHRVTWRPPTGNQPLTHLDHVDSSYRWRAIIQDCRSFWGTPFDSDHVMVRARLAVRFPSGPRKSARNISIHYLRRTTIAPQNQSELAQQLSTVKQYCGGSEHVDEAWQNVKRARLAAFGAVCWTSTIRPQDHWTSEIVIHDTGNTIPVGNEYDGSRKYPQRQVVKSLRKDRG
;
A
#
# COMPACT_ATOMS: atom_id res chain seq x y z
N MET A 1 3.73 -11.72 16.93
CA MET A 1 4.27 -12.30 15.69
C MET A 1 3.73 -11.63 14.42
N LEU A 2 2.40 -11.61 14.19
CA LEU A 2 1.81 -10.92 13.02
C LEU A 2 2.07 -9.41 13.03
N ALA A 3 1.73 -8.71 14.12
CA ALA A 3 1.99 -7.27 14.24
C ALA A 3 3.46 -6.89 14.02
N GLU A 4 4.41 -7.71 14.50
CA GLU A 4 5.86 -7.46 14.33
C GLU A 4 6.29 -7.59 12.87
N THR A 5 5.77 -8.60 12.17
CA THR A 5 6.04 -8.81 10.74
C THR A 5 5.45 -7.68 9.91
N LEU A 6 4.19 -7.31 10.18
CA LEU A 6 3.52 -6.19 9.50
C LEU A 6 4.25 -4.86 9.73
N TYR A 7 4.72 -4.63 10.96
CA TYR A 7 5.52 -3.44 11.28
C TYR A 7 6.87 -3.44 10.55
N SER A 8 7.61 -4.56 10.60
CA SER A 8 8.91 -4.71 9.93
C SER A 8 8.81 -4.49 8.42
N LEU A 9 7.73 -4.97 7.82
CA LEU A 9 7.44 -4.80 6.39
C LEU A 9 6.81 -3.45 6.05
N LYS A 10 6.50 -2.60 7.05
CA LYS A 10 5.87 -1.27 6.89
C LYS A 10 4.50 -1.33 6.22
N ILE A 11 3.67 -2.27 6.64
CA ILE A 11 2.36 -2.50 6.05
C ILE A 11 1.34 -1.48 6.56
N ASP A 12 0.53 -0.93 5.65
CA ASP A 12 -0.56 -0.03 5.98
C ASP A 12 -1.89 -0.77 6.14
N ALA A 13 -2.18 -1.73 5.25
CA ALA A 13 -3.35 -2.58 5.32
C ALA A 13 -2.98 -4.03 4.99
N CYS A 14 -3.47 -4.97 5.80
CA CYS A 14 -3.26 -6.40 5.62
C CYS A 14 -4.61 -7.11 5.55
N CYS A 15 -4.95 -7.73 4.42
CA CYS A 15 -6.11 -8.60 4.32
C CYS A 15 -5.77 -9.93 4.99
N VAL A 16 -6.67 -10.40 5.85
CA VAL A 16 -6.50 -11.62 6.64
C VAL A 16 -7.62 -12.60 6.31
N SER A 17 -7.27 -13.81 5.88
CA SER A 17 -8.23 -14.92 5.68
C SER A 17 -8.25 -15.86 6.89
N GLU A 18 -9.28 -16.71 6.93
CA GLU A 18 -9.53 -17.72 7.97
C GLU A 18 -9.38 -17.21 9.41
N THR A 19 -9.95 -16.05 9.72
CA THR A 19 -9.79 -15.46 11.06
C THR A 19 -10.45 -16.31 12.16
N ARG A 20 -11.50 -17.08 11.83
CA ARG A 20 -12.25 -17.96 12.75
C ARG A 20 -12.67 -17.25 14.05
N MET A 21 -13.10 -16.00 13.93
CA MET A 21 -13.42 -15.13 15.06
C MET A 21 -14.92 -15.07 15.29
N GLN A 22 -15.33 -15.25 16.55
CA GLN A 22 -16.73 -15.39 16.95
C GLN A 22 -17.45 -14.06 17.20
N ASP A 23 -16.74 -12.94 17.40
CA ASP A 23 -17.36 -11.62 17.62
C ASP A 23 -16.83 -10.56 16.62
N PRO A 24 -17.65 -10.14 15.63
CA PRO A 24 -17.26 -9.17 14.62
C PRO A 24 -17.37 -7.70 15.08
N SER A 25 -17.99 -7.45 16.24
CA SER A 25 -18.09 -6.12 16.85
C SER A 25 -16.80 -5.71 17.55
N VAL A 26 -16.00 -6.70 17.95
CA VAL A 26 -14.71 -6.48 18.62
C VAL A 26 -13.64 -6.13 17.58
N VAL A 27 -13.14 -4.89 17.67
CA VAL A 27 -11.89 -4.52 17.01
C VAL A 27 -10.75 -5.18 17.78
N MET A 28 -10.00 -6.06 17.11
CA MET A 28 -8.85 -6.71 17.75
C MET A 28 -7.59 -5.89 17.55
N HIS A 29 -6.89 -5.62 18.66
CA HIS A 29 -5.63 -4.91 18.63
C HIS A 29 -4.46 -5.89 18.63
N LEU A 30 -3.82 -6.05 17.47
CA LEU A 30 -2.62 -6.85 17.32
C LEU A 30 -1.42 -6.04 17.83
N LYS A 31 -0.89 -6.41 19.00
CA LYS A 31 0.25 -5.71 19.62
C LYS A 31 1.58 -6.39 19.31
N THR A 32 2.66 -5.60 19.23
CA THR A 32 4.02 -6.14 19.21
C THR A 32 4.52 -6.35 20.65
N PRO A 33 4.90 -7.57 21.06
CA PRO A 33 5.39 -7.84 22.42
C PRO A 33 6.67 -7.07 22.79
N ARG A 34 7.51 -6.74 21.80
CA ARG A 34 8.84 -6.16 22.02
C ARG A 34 8.90 -4.62 22.03
N MET A 35 7.78 -3.92 21.84
CA MET A 35 7.77 -2.46 21.86
C MET A 35 6.71 -1.90 22.82
N ASN A 36 7.15 -1.10 23.79
CA ASN A 36 6.30 -0.31 24.69
C ASN A 36 5.68 0.93 24.03
N SER A 37 5.62 1.00 22.68
CA SER A 37 5.13 2.19 21.99
C SER A 37 3.66 2.04 21.59
N ALA A 38 2.86 3.07 21.89
CA ALA A 38 1.48 3.21 21.43
C ALA A 38 1.32 3.18 19.89
N LEU A 39 2.42 3.19 19.13
CA LEU A 39 2.45 3.20 17.67
C LEU A 39 2.62 1.81 17.03
N SER A 40 2.76 0.76 17.84
CA SER A 40 3.07 -0.61 17.40
C SER A 40 1.89 -1.57 17.53
N HIS A 41 0.68 -1.07 17.27
CA HIS A 41 -0.53 -1.89 17.23
C HIS A 41 -1.19 -1.80 15.86
N PHE A 42 -1.75 -2.92 15.38
CA PHE A 42 -2.65 -2.96 14.22
C PHE A 42 -4.07 -3.20 14.70
N SER A 43 -5.05 -2.58 14.03
CA SER A 43 -6.47 -2.79 14.31
C SER A 43 -7.06 -3.73 13.27
N LEU A 44 -7.46 -4.92 13.68
CA LEU A 44 -8.11 -5.93 12.83
C LEU A 44 -9.63 -5.74 12.82
N ARG A 45 -10.18 -5.57 11.62
CA ARG A 45 -11.61 -5.43 11.34
C ARG A 45 -12.09 -6.65 10.54
N VAL A 46 -12.92 -7.54 11.10
CA VAL A 46 -13.29 -8.83 10.45
C VAL A 46 -14.70 -8.91 9.92
N SER A 47 -14.89 -9.38 8.68
CA SER A 47 -16.17 -9.67 8.02
C SER A 47 -17.18 -10.32 8.96
N CYS A 48 -18.44 -9.91 8.85
CA CYS A 48 -19.49 -10.23 9.81
C CYS A 48 -20.58 -10.96 9.03
N ASP A 49 -20.96 -12.12 9.53
CA ASP A 49 -22.20 -12.78 9.18
C ASP A 49 -22.74 -13.47 10.44
N PRO A 50 -23.91 -13.06 10.97
CA PRO A 50 -24.51 -13.68 12.13
C PRO A 50 -24.79 -15.18 11.98
N GLU A 51 -25.03 -15.66 10.77
CA GLU A 51 -25.31 -17.08 10.52
C GLU A 51 -24.02 -17.91 10.57
N ALA A 52 -22.92 -17.39 10.00
CA ALA A 52 -21.61 -18.04 10.01
C ALA A 52 -20.97 -18.12 11.41
N MET A 53 -21.37 -17.25 12.35
CA MET A 53 -20.91 -17.30 13.75
C MET A 53 -21.27 -18.61 14.44
N THR A 54 -22.36 -19.27 14.02
CA THR A 54 -22.81 -20.55 14.62
C THR A 54 -22.04 -21.76 14.13
N CYS A 55 -21.32 -21.64 13.01
CA CYS A 55 -20.63 -22.76 12.37
C CYS A 55 -19.09 -22.73 12.56
N GLU A 56 -18.51 -21.71 13.20
CA GLU A 56 -17.04 -21.48 13.31
C GLU A 56 -16.31 -21.45 11.95
N ILE A 57 -17.07 -21.28 10.88
CA ILE A 57 -16.63 -21.56 9.53
C ILE A 57 -16.54 -20.23 8.77
N TYR A 58 -15.27 -19.87 8.51
CA TYR A 58 -14.81 -18.78 7.64
C TYR A 58 -14.82 -17.36 8.25
N GLY A 59 -13.80 -16.58 7.90
CA GLY A 59 -13.62 -15.20 8.34
C GLY A 59 -12.60 -14.46 7.50
N ALA A 60 -12.98 -13.35 6.88
CA ALA A 60 -12.08 -12.43 6.21
C ALA A 60 -11.90 -11.17 7.05
N GLY A 61 -10.78 -10.47 6.95
CA GLY A 61 -10.56 -9.26 7.74
C GLY A 61 -9.54 -8.33 7.12
N VAL A 62 -9.46 -7.12 7.66
CA VAL A 62 -8.40 -6.16 7.33
C VAL A 62 -7.76 -5.65 8.61
N ALA A 63 -6.47 -5.93 8.78
CA ALA A 63 -5.63 -5.33 9.80
C ALA A 63 -5.02 -4.03 9.28
N LEU A 64 -5.27 -2.93 9.98
CA LEU A 64 -4.84 -1.58 9.60
C LEU A 64 -3.75 -1.07 10.53
N SER A 65 -2.73 -0.42 9.95
CA SER A 65 -1.74 0.33 10.72
C SER A 65 -2.43 1.49 11.45
N PRO A 66 -1.84 2.06 12.52
CA PRO A 66 -2.45 3.21 13.21
C PRO A 66 -2.75 4.39 12.27
N ARG A 67 -1.94 4.55 11.22
CA ARG A 67 -2.14 5.57 10.20
C ARG A 67 -3.34 5.27 9.31
N ALA A 68 -3.46 4.04 8.81
CA ALA A 68 -4.56 3.63 7.96
C ALA A 68 -5.88 3.59 8.75
N GLU A 69 -5.84 3.18 10.02
CA GLU A 69 -7.00 3.17 10.91
C GLU A 69 -7.57 4.59 11.11
N ARG A 70 -6.72 5.61 11.29
CA ARG A 70 -7.17 7.02 11.34
C ARG A 70 -7.80 7.51 10.03
N ALA A 71 -7.48 6.85 8.92
CA ALA A 71 -8.05 7.16 7.62
C ALA A 71 -9.32 6.35 7.33
N LEU A 72 -9.65 5.34 8.14
CA LEU A 72 -10.82 4.50 7.92
C LEU A 72 -12.10 5.33 7.97
N LEU A 73 -12.92 5.24 6.91
CA LEU A 73 -14.23 5.89 6.89
C LEU A 73 -15.26 5.06 7.65
N LYS A 74 -15.40 3.81 7.21
CA LYS A 74 -16.23 2.79 7.88
C LYS A 74 -15.76 1.44 7.40
N ARG A 75 -16.04 0.41 8.19
CA ARG A 75 -15.90 -0.97 7.75
C ARG A 75 -17.22 -1.43 7.11
N ILE A 76 -17.13 -2.19 6.03
CA ILE A 76 -18.26 -2.78 5.30
C ILE A 76 -18.09 -4.30 5.41
N GLY A 77 -18.98 -4.98 6.13
CA GLY A 77 -19.07 -6.45 6.09
C GLY A 77 -20.17 -6.85 5.11
N VAL A 78 -19.92 -7.85 4.28
CA VAL A 78 -20.94 -8.39 3.36
C VAL A 78 -21.44 -9.75 3.86
N ASN A 79 -20.51 -10.65 4.16
CA ASN A 79 -20.77 -11.99 4.70
C ASN A 79 -19.52 -12.47 5.49
N SER A 80 -19.40 -13.77 5.78
CA SER A 80 -18.23 -14.36 6.47
C SER A 80 -16.93 -14.35 5.65
N ARG A 81 -17.01 -14.14 4.34
CA ARG A 81 -15.90 -14.24 3.39
C ARG A 81 -15.46 -12.90 2.78
N LEU A 82 -16.25 -11.85 2.95
CA LEU A 82 -16.06 -10.56 2.27
C LEU A 82 -16.21 -9.37 3.21
N CYS A 83 -15.19 -8.52 3.24
CA CYS A 83 -15.29 -7.18 3.82
C CYS A 83 -14.48 -6.14 3.06
N ALA A 84 -14.80 -4.86 3.27
CA ALA A 84 -14.06 -3.76 2.71
C ALA A 84 -13.85 -2.62 3.71
N VAL A 85 -12.77 -1.89 3.51
CA VAL A 85 -12.39 -0.71 4.29
C VAL A 85 -12.08 0.46 3.34
N PRO A 86 -13.07 1.33 3.05
CA PRO A 86 -12.80 2.62 2.43
C PRO A 86 -11.92 3.50 3.34
N LEU A 87 -10.83 4.02 2.78
CA LEU A 87 -9.88 4.89 3.46
C LEU A 87 -9.94 6.30 2.86
N THR A 88 -10.05 7.32 3.71
CA THR A 88 -9.98 8.72 3.31
C THR A 88 -8.58 9.08 2.85
N SER A 89 -8.48 9.84 1.75
CA SER A 89 -7.24 10.49 1.37
C SER A 89 -7.23 11.93 1.86
N SER A 90 -6.14 12.33 2.53
CA SER A 90 -5.87 13.73 2.88
C SER A 90 -5.55 14.58 1.63
N THR A 91 -5.17 13.94 0.52
CA THR A 91 -4.80 14.65 -0.71
C THR A 91 -6.02 14.90 -1.59
N THR A 92 -6.45 16.17 -1.66
CA THR A 92 -7.35 16.67 -2.70
C THR A 92 -6.59 16.70 -4.03
N LEU A 93 -7.13 16.01 -5.04
CA LEU A 93 -6.45 15.83 -6.33
C LEU A 93 -7.23 16.57 -7.40
N ASN A 94 -6.65 17.70 -7.82
CA ASN A 94 -7.19 18.77 -8.67
C ASN A 94 -8.05 19.82 -7.97
N ALA A 95 -7.55 21.07 -8.04
CA ALA A 95 -8.32 22.27 -7.72
C ALA A 95 -9.54 22.48 -8.64
N SER A 96 -9.59 21.81 -9.81
CA SER A 96 -10.70 21.89 -10.77
C SER A 96 -11.78 20.83 -10.57
N ARG A 97 -11.51 19.76 -9.80
CA ARG A 97 -12.48 18.70 -9.48
C ARG A 97 -12.19 18.24 -8.06
N HIS A 98 -12.95 18.75 -7.09
CA HIS A 98 -12.86 18.47 -5.64
C HIS A 98 -13.04 16.99 -5.22
N LYS A 99 -12.78 16.00 -6.08
CA LYS A 99 -12.94 14.58 -5.76
C LYS A 99 -11.66 14.04 -5.11
N LYS A 100 -11.76 13.73 -3.82
CA LYS A 100 -10.75 12.96 -3.09
C LYS A 100 -10.65 11.56 -3.71
N ARG A 101 -9.43 11.05 -3.89
CA ARG A 101 -9.21 9.69 -4.39
C ARG A 101 -8.85 8.81 -3.21
N CYS A 102 -9.83 8.03 -2.79
CA CYS A 102 -9.79 7.20 -1.59
C CYS A 102 -9.44 5.75 -1.98
N PRO A 103 -8.44 5.12 -1.33
CA PRO A 103 -8.26 3.68 -1.44
C PRO A 103 -9.48 2.93 -0.90
N PHE A 104 -9.93 1.92 -1.61
CA PHE A 104 -11.00 1.01 -1.24
C PHE A 104 -10.41 -0.40 -1.19
N VAL A 105 -10.01 -0.83 0.01
CA VAL A 105 -9.37 -2.13 0.21
C VAL A 105 -10.46 -3.16 0.47
N VAL A 106 -10.51 -4.20 -0.35
CA VAL A 106 -11.44 -5.33 -0.25
C VAL A 106 -10.65 -6.55 0.17
N SER A 107 -11.05 -7.14 1.29
CA SER A 107 -10.55 -8.42 1.78
C SER A 107 -11.53 -9.52 1.39
N ALA A 108 -11.01 -10.58 0.77
CA ALA A 108 -11.82 -11.65 0.23
C ALA A 108 -11.21 -13.02 0.52
N TYR A 109 -12.04 -13.93 0.99
CA TYR A 109 -11.70 -15.32 1.20
C TYR A 109 -12.66 -16.22 0.41
N ALA A 110 -12.27 -16.59 -0.80
CA ALA A 110 -13.15 -17.30 -1.72
C ALA A 110 -13.40 -18.75 -1.29
N PRO A 111 -14.54 -19.34 -1.68
CA PRO A 111 -14.74 -20.78 -1.61
C PRO A 111 -13.62 -21.54 -2.33
N THR A 112 -13.33 -22.75 -1.87
CA THR A 112 -12.33 -23.62 -2.51
C THR A 112 -12.76 -24.00 -3.93
N ASP A 113 -11.83 -24.39 -4.80
CA ASP A 113 -12.17 -24.82 -6.17
C ASP A 113 -13.09 -26.04 -6.20
N CYS A 114 -13.07 -26.87 -5.14
CA CYS A 114 -13.94 -28.02 -4.93
C CYS A 114 -15.34 -27.67 -4.41
N SER A 115 -15.59 -26.42 -4.01
CA SER A 115 -16.91 -25.98 -3.55
C SER A 115 -17.93 -26.05 -4.69
N PRO A 116 -19.23 -26.24 -4.38
CA PRO A 116 -20.29 -26.24 -5.39
C PRO A 116 -20.31 -24.95 -6.22
N ASP A 117 -20.65 -25.05 -7.50
CA ASP A 117 -20.71 -23.89 -8.40
C ASP A 117 -21.63 -22.79 -7.88
N ALA A 118 -22.76 -23.15 -7.24
CA ALA A 118 -23.68 -22.19 -6.64
C ALA A 118 -23.04 -21.35 -5.52
N GLU A 119 -22.11 -21.92 -4.74
CA GLU A 119 -21.37 -21.20 -3.71
C GLU A 119 -20.37 -20.23 -4.35
N LYS A 120 -19.60 -20.70 -5.34
CA LYS A 120 -18.66 -19.88 -6.12
C LYS A 120 -19.36 -18.74 -6.86
N ASP A 121 -20.51 -19.01 -7.49
CA ASP A 121 -21.35 -18.02 -8.19
C ASP A 121 -21.87 -16.94 -7.24
N THR A 122 -22.35 -17.35 -6.06
CA THR A 122 -22.84 -16.43 -5.04
C THR A 122 -21.71 -15.53 -4.54
N PHE A 123 -20.56 -16.10 -4.21
CA PHE A 123 -19.37 -15.34 -3.84
C PHE A 123 -18.95 -14.35 -4.93
N CYS A 124 -18.87 -14.78 -6.19
CA CYS A 124 -18.52 -13.90 -7.32
C CYS A 124 -19.51 -12.74 -7.46
N ARG A 125 -20.82 -13.00 -7.32
CA ARG A 125 -21.88 -11.97 -7.41
C ARG A 125 -21.77 -10.95 -6.28
N GLU A 126 -21.53 -11.40 -5.05
CA GLU A 126 -21.39 -10.53 -3.88
C GLU A 126 -20.11 -9.70 -3.94
N LEU A 127 -18.98 -10.31 -4.32
CA LEU A 127 -17.72 -9.61 -4.55
C LEU A 127 -17.85 -8.57 -5.66
N PHE A 128 -18.50 -8.94 -6.77
CA PHE A 128 -18.81 -8.02 -7.87
C PHE A 128 -19.66 -6.84 -7.41
N GLY A 129 -20.62 -7.05 -6.51
CA GLY A 129 -21.45 -6.01 -5.90
C GLY A 129 -20.66 -5.11 -4.94
N LEU A 130 -19.81 -5.69 -4.10
CA LEU A 130 -18.97 -4.96 -3.14
C LEU A 130 -17.99 -4.02 -3.86
N ILE A 131 -17.35 -4.47 -4.94
CA ILE A 131 -16.44 -3.66 -5.74
C ILE A 131 -17.16 -2.45 -6.36
N ARG A 132 -18.46 -2.54 -6.70
CA ARG A 132 -19.23 -1.38 -7.22
C ARG A 132 -19.43 -0.27 -6.22
N GLN A 133 -19.35 -0.58 -4.93
CA GLN A 133 -19.54 0.44 -3.89
C GLN A 133 -18.37 1.42 -3.84
N ALA A 134 -17.23 1.08 -4.46
CA ALA A 134 -16.11 1.99 -4.59
C ALA A 134 -16.48 3.20 -5.46
N ASP A 135 -15.98 4.38 -5.08
CA ASP A 135 -16.11 5.57 -5.90
C ASP A 135 -15.50 5.33 -7.29
N SER A 136 -16.19 5.79 -8.34
CA SER A 136 -15.70 5.71 -9.74
C SER A 136 -14.33 6.34 -9.98
N THR A 137 -13.85 7.18 -9.06
CA THR A 137 -12.52 7.82 -9.09
C THR A 137 -11.54 7.27 -8.05
N GLY A 138 -11.99 6.33 -7.21
CA GLY A 138 -11.22 5.70 -6.15
C GLY A 138 -10.21 4.68 -6.69
N ILE A 139 -9.40 4.14 -5.78
CA ILE A 139 -8.44 3.08 -6.07
C ILE A 139 -8.97 1.82 -5.41
N VAL A 140 -9.51 0.87 -6.18
CA VAL A 140 -9.88 -0.44 -5.62
C VAL A 140 -8.63 -1.29 -5.51
N ILE A 141 -8.43 -1.90 -4.35
CA ILE A 141 -7.44 -2.95 -4.13
C ILE A 141 -8.19 -4.15 -3.58
N LEU A 142 -8.26 -5.23 -4.36
CA LEU A 142 -8.78 -6.52 -3.92
C LEU A 142 -7.60 -7.38 -3.49
N ALA A 143 -7.70 -8.00 -2.32
CA ALA A 143 -6.61 -8.76 -1.74
C ALA A 143 -7.17 -9.87 -0.86
N GLY A 144 -6.64 -11.08 -1.00
CA GLY A 144 -6.97 -12.20 -0.12
C GLY A 144 -6.66 -13.56 -0.72
N ASP A 145 -7.11 -14.60 -0.04
CA ASP A 145 -7.09 -15.96 -0.58
C ASP A 145 -8.31 -16.14 -1.48
N LEU A 146 -8.07 -16.10 -2.79
CA LEU A 146 -9.14 -16.23 -3.78
C LEU A 146 -9.32 -17.68 -4.24
N ASN A 147 -8.59 -18.63 -3.66
CA ASN A 147 -8.66 -20.05 -4.00
C ASN A 147 -8.62 -20.31 -5.52
N ALA A 148 -7.88 -19.46 -6.23
CA ALA A 148 -7.92 -19.35 -7.68
C ALA A 148 -6.53 -19.61 -8.27
N GLN A 149 -6.39 -20.60 -9.15
CA GLN A 149 -5.17 -20.74 -9.94
C GLN A 149 -5.39 -20.14 -11.31
N VAL A 150 -4.81 -18.97 -11.55
CA VAL A 150 -4.96 -18.26 -12.82
C VAL A 150 -4.00 -18.78 -13.91
N GLY A 151 -2.84 -19.31 -13.49
CA GLY A 151 -1.79 -19.76 -14.40
C GLY A 151 -1.01 -18.60 -15.04
N ARG A 152 -0.33 -18.87 -16.17
CA ARG A 152 0.27 -17.82 -17.00
C ARG A 152 -0.78 -17.23 -17.93
N LEU A 153 -0.86 -15.91 -17.96
CA LEU A 153 -1.71 -15.18 -18.89
C LEU A 153 -1.10 -15.15 -20.29
N SER A 154 -1.94 -15.37 -21.29
CA SER A 154 -1.60 -15.23 -22.70
C SER A 154 -1.45 -13.75 -23.10
N SER A 155 -0.93 -13.49 -24.30
CA SER A 155 -0.85 -12.13 -24.84
C SER A 155 -2.22 -11.45 -24.96
N LEU A 156 -3.28 -12.21 -25.22
CA LEU A 156 -4.66 -11.72 -25.30
C LEU A 156 -5.20 -11.27 -23.93
N GLU A 157 -4.70 -11.89 -22.86
CA GLU A 157 -5.14 -11.67 -21.47
C GLU A 157 -4.25 -10.66 -20.72
N SER A 158 -3.18 -10.18 -21.37
CA SER A 158 -2.21 -9.24 -20.80
C SER A 158 -2.80 -7.88 -20.36
N HIS A 159 -4.03 -7.58 -20.77
CA HIS A 159 -4.76 -6.42 -20.27
C HIS A 159 -5.18 -6.59 -18.80
N TRP A 160 -5.37 -7.81 -18.32
CA TRP A 160 -5.90 -8.09 -16.98
C TRP A 160 -4.82 -8.49 -15.98
N GLY A 161 -3.57 -8.66 -16.41
CA GLY A 161 -2.45 -9.03 -15.54
C GLY A 161 -1.18 -9.23 -16.36
N GLY A 162 -0.13 -9.77 -15.74
CA GLY A 162 1.11 -10.05 -16.44
C GLY A 162 1.34 -11.51 -16.78
N ARG A 163 2.36 -11.73 -17.61
CA ARG A 163 2.78 -13.05 -18.10
C ARG A 163 3.60 -13.85 -17.09
N PHE A 164 3.83 -13.33 -15.88
CA PHE A 164 4.70 -13.94 -14.88
C PHE A 164 3.94 -14.81 -13.88
N GLY A 165 2.70 -15.19 -14.17
CA GLY A 165 1.98 -16.21 -13.41
C GLY A 165 2.75 -17.53 -13.27
N VAL A 166 2.33 -18.35 -12.31
CA VAL A 166 2.89 -19.69 -12.10
C VAL A 166 2.43 -20.60 -13.24
N ASP A 167 3.33 -21.48 -13.69
CA ASP A 167 3.03 -22.43 -14.77
C ASP A 167 2.22 -23.61 -14.24
N VAL A 168 0.91 -23.39 -14.10
CA VAL A 168 -0.09 -24.35 -13.61
C VAL A 168 -1.34 -24.26 -14.48
N ARG A 169 -2.12 -25.35 -14.49
CA ARG A 169 -3.43 -25.36 -15.15
C ARG A 169 -4.36 -24.37 -14.44
N ARG A 170 -5.07 -23.56 -15.23
CA ARG A 170 -6.10 -22.67 -14.72
C ARG A 170 -7.25 -23.47 -14.11
N THR A 171 -7.67 -23.10 -12.90
CA THR A 171 -8.84 -23.69 -12.24
C THR A 171 -10.13 -22.96 -12.61
N ASP A 172 -11.29 -23.52 -12.27
CA ASP A 172 -12.57 -22.85 -12.49
C ASP A 172 -12.66 -21.53 -11.70
N SER A 173 -12.23 -21.54 -10.43
CA SER A 173 -12.08 -20.31 -9.64
C SER A 173 -11.10 -19.31 -10.28
N GLY A 174 -10.05 -19.79 -10.94
CA GLY A 174 -9.11 -18.97 -11.72
C GLY A 174 -9.74 -18.28 -12.92
N GLU A 175 -10.60 -18.98 -13.66
CA GLU A 175 -11.33 -18.42 -14.79
C GLU A 175 -12.36 -17.38 -14.34
N ARG A 176 -13.08 -17.67 -13.24
CA ARG A 176 -14.04 -16.73 -12.62
C ARG A 176 -13.37 -15.45 -12.15
N LEU A 177 -12.17 -15.55 -11.57
CA LEU A 177 -11.37 -14.39 -11.17
C LEU A 177 -10.94 -13.54 -12.38
N LEU A 178 -10.51 -14.17 -13.48
CA LEU A 178 -10.18 -13.45 -14.71
C LEU A 178 -11.38 -12.74 -15.31
N ARG A 179 -12.54 -13.40 -15.31
CA ARG A 179 -13.80 -12.79 -15.77
C ARG A 179 -14.20 -11.60 -14.91
N LEU A 180 -14.06 -11.71 -13.59
CA LEU A 180 -14.25 -10.57 -12.68
C LEU A 180 -13.30 -9.42 -13.05
N CYS A 181 -12.03 -9.71 -13.35
CA CYS A 181 -11.07 -8.70 -13.77
C CYS A 181 -11.46 -8.00 -15.08
N ALA A 182 -11.96 -8.76 -16.06
CA ALA A 182 -12.47 -8.21 -17.30
C ALA A 182 -13.70 -7.30 -17.05
N ASP A 183 -14.67 -7.77 -16.28
CA ASP A 183 -15.94 -7.07 -16.05
C ASP A 183 -15.80 -5.84 -15.12
N ARG A 184 -14.76 -5.80 -14.28
CA ARG A 184 -14.49 -4.73 -13.31
C ARG A 184 -13.29 -3.87 -13.63
N GLU A 185 -12.68 -4.07 -14.80
CA GLU A 185 -11.44 -3.40 -15.18
C GLU A 185 -10.42 -3.51 -14.04
N LEU A 186 -10.20 -4.72 -13.52
CA LEU A 186 -9.16 -4.98 -12.53
C LEU A 186 -7.91 -5.53 -13.24
N PHE A 187 -6.80 -5.42 -12.52
CA PHE A 187 -5.48 -5.84 -12.94
C PHE A 187 -4.87 -6.71 -11.85
N LEU A 188 -4.64 -7.99 -12.19
CA LEU A 188 -4.00 -9.04 -11.41
C LEU A 188 -2.51 -8.74 -11.20
N ALA A 189 -2.23 -7.92 -10.20
CA ALA A 189 -0.88 -7.46 -9.92
C ALA A 189 0.06 -8.59 -9.47
N SER A 190 -0.48 -9.64 -8.83
CA SER A 190 0.31 -10.81 -8.41
C SER A 190 0.92 -11.60 -9.58
N THR A 191 0.51 -11.33 -10.82
CA THR A 191 1.05 -11.96 -12.04
C THR A 191 1.98 -11.05 -12.85
N ASP A 192 2.15 -9.78 -12.44
CA ASP A 192 2.79 -8.73 -13.24
C ASP A 192 4.31 -8.63 -13.09
N PHE A 193 4.86 -9.15 -12.00
CA PHE A 193 6.27 -8.95 -11.67
C PHE A 193 7.10 -10.22 -11.88
N GLN A 194 8.23 -10.06 -12.57
CA GLN A 194 9.19 -11.14 -12.75
C GLN A 194 9.94 -11.42 -11.45
N HIS A 195 9.61 -12.54 -10.81
CA HIS A 195 10.31 -13.02 -9.63
C HIS A 195 10.68 -14.50 -9.71
N LYS A 196 11.57 -14.93 -8.82
CA LYS A 196 11.85 -16.37 -8.60
C LYS A 196 10.55 -17.09 -8.24
N ARG A 197 10.43 -18.38 -8.59
CA ARG A 197 9.22 -19.18 -8.34
C ARG A 197 8.76 -19.10 -6.88
N SER A 198 9.70 -19.14 -5.93
CA SER A 198 9.40 -19.01 -4.50
C SER A 198 8.63 -17.72 -4.17
N HIS A 199 8.88 -16.61 -4.87
CA HIS A 199 8.19 -15.34 -4.61
C HIS A 199 6.88 -15.17 -5.40
N ARG A 200 6.40 -16.22 -6.09
CA ARG A 200 5.17 -16.22 -6.89
C ARG A 200 4.16 -17.28 -6.46
N VAL A 201 4.59 -18.24 -5.65
CA VAL A 201 3.72 -19.26 -5.05
C VAL A 201 3.36 -18.84 -3.63
N THR A 202 2.14 -19.14 -3.22
CA THR A 202 1.52 -18.62 -1.99
C THR A 202 1.03 -19.72 -1.06
N TRP A 203 0.83 -20.94 -1.56
CA TRP A 203 0.31 -22.04 -0.75
C TRP A 203 1.19 -23.29 -0.84
N ARG A 204 1.35 -23.97 0.30
CA ARG A 204 1.99 -25.27 0.43
C ARG A 204 0.94 -26.35 0.68
N PRO A 205 0.76 -27.30 -0.25
CA PRO A 205 -0.13 -28.41 -0.01
C PRO A 205 0.28 -29.24 1.22
N PRO A 206 -0.68 -29.79 1.99
CA PRO A 206 -0.38 -30.60 3.18
C PRO A 206 0.36 -31.90 2.84
N THR A 207 0.21 -32.41 1.62
CA THR A 207 0.92 -33.59 1.14
C THR A 207 2.24 -33.19 0.48
N GLY A 208 3.37 -33.60 1.06
CA GLY A 208 4.71 -33.14 0.67
C GLY A 208 5.17 -33.38 -0.77
N ASN A 209 4.43 -34.17 -1.56
CA ASN A 209 4.73 -34.45 -2.97
C ASN A 209 3.99 -33.55 -3.97
N GLN A 210 3.08 -32.70 -3.53
CA GLN A 210 2.35 -31.79 -4.43
C GLN A 210 3.12 -30.48 -4.66
N PRO A 211 3.06 -29.91 -5.88
CA PRO A 211 3.75 -28.66 -6.18
C PRO A 211 3.09 -27.48 -5.44
N LEU A 212 3.92 -26.51 -5.01
CA LEU A 212 3.44 -25.23 -4.48
C LEU A 212 2.60 -24.48 -5.53
N THR A 213 1.51 -23.87 -5.10
CA THR A 213 0.52 -23.20 -5.96
C THR A 213 0.41 -21.72 -5.62
N HIS A 214 -0.34 -20.97 -6.44
CA HIS A 214 -0.65 -19.55 -6.23
C HIS A 214 -2.17 -19.45 -6.13
N LEU A 215 -2.66 -19.11 -4.94
CA LEU A 215 -4.09 -18.99 -4.60
C LEU A 215 -4.43 -17.60 -4.02
N ASP A 216 -3.42 -16.91 -3.48
CA ASP A 216 -3.56 -15.59 -2.88
C ASP A 216 -3.25 -14.49 -3.90
N HIS A 217 -4.19 -13.58 -4.12
CA HIS A 217 -4.12 -12.60 -5.19
C HIS A 217 -4.28 -11.17 -4.69
N VAL A 218 -3.41 -10.27 -5.19
CA VAL A 218 -3.59 -8.82 -5.09
C VAL A 218 -3.97 -8.29 -6.46
N ASP A 219 -5.14 -7.68 -6.55
CA ASP A 219 -5.65 -7.03 -7.74
C ASP A 219 -5.89 -5.55 -7.47
N SER A 220 -5.83 -4.74 -8.52
CA SER A 220 -6.15 -3.32 -8.43
C SER A 220 -6.99 -2.86 -9.61
N SER A 221 -7.73 -1.75 -9.45
CA SER A 221 -8.32 -1.09 -10.62
C SER A 221 -7.28 -0.86 -11.72
N TYR A 222 -7.56 -1.28 -12.94
CA TYR A 222 -6.68 -1.23 -14.10
C TYR A 222 -6.15 0.18 -14.37
N ARG A 223 -7.01 1.20 -14.19
CA ARG A 223 -6.64 2.62 -14.27
C ARG A 223 -5.44 2.97 -13.38
N TRP A 224 -5.31 2.29 -12.26
CA TRP A 224 -4.33 2.54 -11.21
C TRP A 224 -3.16 1.57 -11.22
N ARG A 225 -3.15 0.55 -12.09
CA ARG A 225 -2.10 -0.49 -12.13
C ARG A 225 -0.66 0.04 -12.05
N ALA A 226 -0.39 1.20 -12.68
CA ALA A 226 0.94 1.82 -12.70
C ALA A 226 1.44 2.31 -11.31
N ILE A 227 0.56 2.40 -10.31
CA ILE A 227 0.98 2.71 -8.93
C ILE A 227 1.62 1.50 -8.27
N ILE A 228 1.33 0.28 -8.71
CA ILE A 228 1.93 -0.92 -8.14
C ILE A 228 3.38 -1.01 -8.63
N GLN A 229 4.31 -1.08 -7.69
CA GLN A 229 5.75 -1.11 -7.96
C GLN A 229 6.35 -2.50 -7.80
N ASP A 230 5.72 -3.37 -7.03
CA ASP A 230 6.18 -4.72 -6.71
C ASP A 230 4.98 -5.51 -6.19
N CYS A 231 4.87 -6.80 -6.53
CA CYS A 231 3.92 -7.73 -5.91
C CYS A 231 4.54 -9.13 -5.82
N ARG A 232 4.72 -9.65 -4.60
CA ARG A 232 5.44 -10.92 -4.39
C ARG A 232 5.11 -11.60 -3.06
N SER A 233 5.32 -12.90 -3.00
CA SER A 233 5.18 -13.71 -1.77
C SER A 233 6.49 -13.81 -0.96
N PHE A 234 6.35 -14.02 0.35
CA PHE A 234 7.45 -14.03 1.33
C PHE A 234 7.47 -15.34 2.12
N TRP A 235 8.26 -16.30 1.65
CA TRP A 235 8.57 -17.52 2.39
C TRP A 235 9.64 -17.23 3.46
N GLY A 236 9.40 -17.61 4.71
CA GLY A 236 10.30 -17.35 5.84
C GLY A 236 9.81 -16.31 6.84
N THR A 237 8.55 -15.90 6.73
CA THR A 237 7.83 -15.27 7.85
C THR A 237 7.64 -16.28 8.98
N PRO A 238 7.60 -15.85 10.25
CA PRO A 238 7.53 -16.76 11.41
C PRO A 238 6.15 -17.43 11.58
N PHE A 239 5.25 -17.33 10.60
CA PHE A 239 3.88 -17.85 10.67
C PHE A 239 3.84 -19.37 10.49
N ASP A 240 3.01 -20.01 11.31
CA ASP A 240 2.67 -21.43 11.19
C ASP A 240 1.38 -21.58 10.37
N SER A 241 1.43 -21.13 9.11
CA SER A 241 0.39 -21.32 8.10
C SER A 241 0.98 -22.05 6.89
N ASP A 242 0.14 -22.81 6.21
CA ASP A 242 0.42 -23.41 4.91
C ASP A 242 0.39 -22.36 3.77
N HIS A 243 -0.24 -21.21 3.99
CA HIS A 243 -0.13 -20.03 3.17
C HIS A 243 1.07 -19.15 3.57
N VAL A 244 1.55 -18.35 2.62
CA VAL A 244 2.54 -17.31 2.85
C VAL A 244 2.04 -15.92 2.52
N MET A 245 2.62 -14.95 3.20
CA MET A 245 2.31 -13.55 3.02
C MET A 245 2.61 -13.07 1.58
N VAL A 246 1.64 -12.43 0.94
CA VAL A 246 1.82 -11.73 -0.35
C VAL A 246 1.82 -10.23 -0.11
N ARG A 247 2.80 -9.50 -0.65
CA ARG A 247 2.88 -8.04 -0.49
C ARG A 247 2.85 -7.35 -1.84
N ALA A 248 1.96 -6.38 -1.97
CA ALA A 248 1.98 -5.36 -3.01
C ALA A 248 2.48 -4.02 -2.47
N ARG A 249 3.47 -3.43 -3.13
CA ARG A 249 3.97 -2.09 -2.83
C ARG A 249 3.37 -1.10 -3.81
N LEU A 250 2.63 -0.12 -3.31
CA LEU A 250 1.99 0.92 -4.11
C LEU A 250 2.72 2.25 -3.90
N ALA A 251 3.10 2.92 -4.99
CA ALA A 251 3.63 4.28 -4.98
C ALA A 251 2.64 5.20 -5.69
N VAL A 252 1.81 5.88 -4.92
CA VAL A 252 0.83 6.79 -5.48
C VAL A 252 1.49 8.13 -5.77
N ARG A 253 1.91 8.33 -7.01
CA ARG A 253 2.48 9.61 -7.44
C ARG A 253 1.34 10.53 -7.83
N PHE A 254 1.14 11.55 -7.01
CA PHE A 254 0.21 12.61 -7.35
C PHE A 254 0.98 13.76 -8.00
N PRO A 255 0.60 14.22 -9.21
CA PRO A 255 1.02 15.52 -9.65
C PRO A 255 0.47 16.51 -8.62
N SER A 256 1.36 17.24 -7.96
CA SER A 256 0.97 18.32 -7.09
C SER A 256 0.06 19.26 -7.90
N GLY A 257 -1.03 19.79 -7.30
CA GLY A 257 -1.76 20.91 -7.90
C GLY A 257 -0.80 22.06 -8.27
N PRO A 258 -1.21 23.09 -9.03
CA PRO A 258 -0.28 24.13 -9.50
C PRO A 258 0.52 24.68 -8.31
N ARG A 259 1.78 24.21 -8.20
CA ARG A 259 2.62 24.45 -7.03
C ARG A 259 3.15 25.86 -7.18
N LYS A 260 2.99 26.69 -6.15
CA LYS A 260 3.76 27.94 -6.02
C LYS A 260 5.23 27.54 -6.08
N SER A 261 5.91 27.90 -7.17
CA SER A 261 7.31 27.54 -7.39
C SER A 261 8.14 28.09 -6.24
N ALA A 262 8.71 27.23 -5.40
CA ALA A 262 9.80 27.64 -4.53
C ALA A 262 11.02 27.90 -5.44
N ARG A 263 11.31 29.18 -5.70
CA ARG A 263 12.46 29.62 -6.49
C ARG A 263 13.72 29.30 -5.69
N ASN A 264 14.42 28.22 -6.02
CA ASN A 264 15.78 28.03 -5.53
C ASN A 264 16.75 28.63 -6.54
N ILE A 265 17.47 29.65 -6.11
CA ILE A 265 18.29 30.48 -6.97
C ILE A 265 19.74 30.00 -6.85
N SER A 266 20.28 29.39 -7.92
CA SER A 266 21.63 28.84 -7.91
C SER A 266 22.69 29.95 -7.85
N ILE A 267 23.50 29.96 -6.79
CA ILE A 267 24.58 30.93 -6.55
C ILE A 267 25.64 30.92 -7.68
N HIS A 268 25.73 29.84 -8.47
CA HIS A 268 26.68 29.73 -9.57
C HIS A 268 26.49 30.78 -10.68
N TYR A 269 25.29 31.35 -10.85
CA TYR A 269 25.05 32.41 -11.83
C TYR A 269 25.80 33.72 -11.53
N LEU A 270 26.13 33.98 -10.26
CA LEU A 270 26.96 35.12 -9.87
C LEU A 270 28.42 35.03 -10.33
N ARG A 271 28.86 33.87 -10.82
CA ARG A 271 30.22 33.69 -11.34
C ARG A 271 30.35 34.07 -12.83
N ARG A 272 29.25 34.41 -13.50
CA ARG A 272 29.28 34.92 -14.89
C ARG A 272 29.67 36.41 -14.90
N THR A 273 30.63 36.75 -15.75
CA THR A 273 31.27 38.07 -15.85
C THR A 273 30.31 39.22 -16.15
N THR A 274 29.15 38.95 -16.76
CA THR A 274 28.14 39.96 -17.09
C THR A 274 27.05 40.15 -16.02
N ILE A 275 26.84 39.17 -15.15
CA ILE A 275 25.73 39.13 -14.18
C ILE A 275 26.15 39.73 -12.83
N ALA A 276 27.42 39.56 -12.45
CA ALA A 276 27.95 40.08 -11.19
C ALA A 276 27.87 41.62 -11.05
N PRO A 277 28.24 42.44 -12.05
CA PRO A 277 28.15 43.90 -11.92
C PRO A 277 26.69 44.39 -11.89
N GLN A 278 25.79 43.75 -12.64
CA GLN A 278 24.36 44.07 -12.64
C GLN A 278 23.72 43.78 -11.29
N ASN A 279 24.04 42.62 -10.68
CA ASN A 279 23.57 42.28 -9.34
C ASN A 279 24.15 43.21 -8.26
N GLN A 280 25.38 43.71 -8.42
CA GLN A 280 25.95 44.70 -7.50
C GLN A 280 25.23 46.05 -7.58
N SER A 281 24.93 46.54 -8.78
CA SER A 281 24.16 47.79 -8.98
C SER A 281 22.77 47.69 -8.37
N GLU A 282 22.04 46.60 -8.66
CA GLU A 282 20.70 46.39 -8.14
C GLU A 282 20.70 46.22 -6.62
N LEU A 283 21.69 45.50 -6.07
CA LEU A 283 21.83 45.36 -4.62
C LEU A 283 22.11 46.70 -3.93
N ALA A 284 22.95 47.55 -4.52
CA ALA A 284 23.23 48.88 -4.00
C ALA A 284 21.97 49.76 -3.96
N GLN A 285 21.14 49.69 -5.03
CA GLN A 285 19.87 50.39 -5.09
C GLN A 285 18.90 49.88 -4.01
N GLN A 286 18.70 48.57 -3.88
CA GLN A 286 17.80 47.98 -2.89
C GLN A 286 18.25 48.25 -1.43
N LEU A 287 19.56 48.25 -1.17
CA LEU A 287 20.11 48.57 0.16
C LEU A 287 20.02 50.06 0.51
N SER A 288 20.04 50.96 -0.49
CA SER A 288 19.81 52.39 -0.26
C SER A 288 18.40 52.66 0.28
N THR A 289 17.40 51.91 -0.21
CA THR A 289 16.01 51.97 0.27
C THR A 289 15.89 51.42 1.70
N VAL A 290 16.65 50.37 2.04
CA VAL A 290 16.68 49.81 3.41
C VAL A 290 17.32 50.79 4.41
N LYS A 291 18.39 51.50 4.03
CA LYS A 291 19.03 52.53 4.88
C LYS A 291 18.09 53.68 5.24
N GLN A 292 17.15 54.01 4.37
CA GLN A 292 16.16 55.07 4.58
C GLN A 292 15.11 54.70 5.65
N TYR A 293 14.89 53.40 5.89
CA TYR A 293 13.94 52.87 6.88
C TYR A 293 14.57 52.49 8.23
N CYS A 294 15.90 52.29 8.29
CA CYS A 294 16.60 51.86 9.50
C CYS A 294 17.06 53.03 10.41
N GLY A 295 16.63 54.26 10.16
CA GLY A 295 16.98 55.44 10.95
C GLY A 295 16.42 55.49 12.38
N GLY A 296 15.83 54.40 12.90
CA GLY A 296 15.26 54.40 14.26
C GLY A 296 14.73 53.06 14.80
N SER A 297 15.14 51.89 14.28
CA SER A 297 14.69 50.60 14.83
C SER A 297 15.75 49.95 15.73
N GLU A 298 15.47 49.83 17.03
CA GLU A 298 16.35 49.21 18.04
C GLU A 298 16.48 47.67 17.90
N HIS A 299 15.83 47.04 16.91
CA HIS A 299 15.82 45.58 16.71
C HIS A 299 16.71 45.13 15.55
N VAL A 300 17.92 44.63 15.89
CA VAL A 300 18.93 44.11 14.95
C VAL A 300 18.38 43.01 14.02
N ASP A 301 17.46 42.19 14.51
CA ASP A 301 16.85 41.10 13.74
C ASP A 301 15.98 41.60 12.58
N GLU A 302 15.26 42.70 12.78
CA GLU A 302 14.37 43.26 11.76
C GLU A 302 15.19 43.93 10.65
N ALA A 303 16.24 44.66 11.03
CA ALA A 303 17.24 45.18 10.10
C ALA A 303 17.88 44.05 9.27
N TRP A 304 18.22 42.92 9.91
CA TRP A 304 18.80 41.77 9.21
C TRP A 304 17.81 41.10 8.23
N GLN A 305 16.54 40.99 8.60
CA GLN A 305 15.50 40.48 7.69
C GLN A 305 15.28 41.41 6.48
N ASN A 306 15.41 42.72 6.67
CA ASN A 306 15.31 43.71 5.59
C ASN A 306 16.48 43.58 4.61
N VAL A 307 17.71 43.44 5.12
CA VAL A 307 18.90 43.19 4.30
C VAL A 307 18.78 41.86 3.54
N LYS A 308 18.29 40.80 4.20
CA LYS A 308 18.08 39.50 3.57
C LYS A 308 17.06 39.58 2.42
N ARG A 309 15.96 40.32 2.61
CA ARG A 309 14.94 40.55 1.57
C ARG A 309 15.49 41.34 0.39
N ALA A 310 16.22 42.44 0.65
CA ALA A 310 16.85 43.25 -0.41
C ALA A 310 17.84 42.43 -1.25
N ARG A 311 18.64 41.57 -0.60
CA ARG A 311 19.58 40.67 -1.29
C ARG A 311 18.88 39.66 -2.19
N LEU A 312 17.76 39.09 -1.74
CA LEU A 312 16.97 38.15 -2.54
C LEU A 312 16.26 38.83 -3.72
N ALA A 313 15.78 40.07 -3.53
CA ALA A 313 15.14 40.86 -4.57
C ALA A 313 16.12 41.24 -5.69
N ALA A 314 17.29 41.78 -5.33
CA ALA A 314 18.33 42.14 -6.29
C ALA A 314 18.80 40.93 -7.11
N PHE A 315 19.01 39.79 -6.44
CA PHE A 315 19.42 38.57 -7.13
C PHE A 315 18.32 38.06 -8.08
N GLY A 316 17.06 38.09 -7.65
CA GLY A 316 15.91 37.66 -8.45
C GLY A 316 15.66 38.51 -9.69
N ALA A 317 16.09 39.77 -9.70
CA ALA A 317 15.98 40.67 -10.85
C ALA A 317 16.97 40.31 -11.98
N VAL A 318 18.13 39.73 -11.65
CA VAL A 318 19.25 39.55 -12.60
C VAL A 318 19.38 38.09 -13.10
N CYS A 319 18.93 37.09 -12.35
CA CYS A 319 19.14 35.67 -12.71
C CYS A 319 17.87 34.95 -13.21
N TRP A 320 17.93 34.36 -14.40
CA TRP A 320 16.88 33.49 -14.93
C TRP A 320 16.89 32.12 -14.23
N THR A 321 15.74 31.73 -13.66
CA THR A 321 15.60 30.50 -12.87
C THR A 321 15.45 29.26 -13.76
N SER A 322 16.29 28.25 -13.56
CA SER A 322 16.05 26.90 -14.09
C SER A 322 15.26 26.07 -13.08
N THR A 323 14.27 25.33 -13.56
CA THR A 323 13.38 24.50 -12.72
C THR A 323 14.04 23.16 -12.44
N ILE A 324 14.29 22.83 -11.17
CA ILE A 324 14.55 21.45 -10.73
C ILE A 324 13.46 21.00 -9.76
N ARG A 325 12.98 19.77 -9.98
CA ARG A 325 11.85 19.13 -9.32
C ARG A 325 12.29 18.48 -7.99
N PRO A 326 11.72 18.86 -6.83
CA PRO A 326 11.78 18.03 -5.64
C PRO A 326 10.70 16.95 -5.71
N GLN A 327 11.10 15.70 -5.50
CA GLN A 327 10.26 14.51 -5.57
C GLN A 327 9.79 14.15 -4.16
N ASP A 328 8.57 14.54 -3.80
CA ASP A 328 7.93 14.02 -2.58
C ASP A 328 7.06 12.82 -2.96
N HIS A 329 7.34 11.67 -2.34
CA HIS A 329 6.71 10.40 -2.66
C HIS A 329 5.69 10.01 -1.59
N TRP A 330 4.54 9.50 -2.04
CA TRP A 330 3.65 8.69 -1.22
C TRP A 330 3.87 7.21 -1.55
N THR A 331 4.14 6.40 -0.52
CA THR A 331 4.20 4.94 -0.62
C THR A 331 3.18 4.36 0.35
N SER A 332 2.28 3.51 -0.15
CA SER A 332 1.37 2.69 0.65
C SER A 332 1.65 1.22 0.35
N GLU A 333 1.75 0.37 1.37
CA GLU A 333 2.00 -1.07 1.19
C GLU A 333 0.79 -1.88 1.67
N ILE A 334 0.31 -2.79 0.82
CA ILE A 334 -0.82 -3.68 1.09
C ILE A 334 -0.32 -5.12 1.08
N VAL A 335 -0.73 -5.89 2.08
CA VAL A 335 -0.35 -7.29 2.25
C VAL A 335 -1.57 -8.18 2.34
N ILE A 336 -1.44 -9.41 1.89
CA ILE A 336 -2.35 -10.52 2.16
C ILE A 336 -1.63 -11.48 3.09
N HIS A 337 -2.35 -11.94 4.09
CA HIS A 337 -1.89 -12.95 5.03
C HIS A 337 -3.06 -13.89 5.34
N ASP A 338 -2.79 -15.16 5.62
CA ASP A 338 -3.79 -16.10 6.12
C ASP A 338 -3.36 -16.60 7.50
N THR A 339 -4.26 -16.54 8.48
CA THR A 339 -3.96 -16.78 9.91
C THR A 339 -4.30 -18.18 10.41
N GLY A 340 -4.55 -19.14 9.52
CA GLY A 340 -5.20 -20.44 9.77
C GLY A 340 -4.81 -21.31 10.96
N ASN A 341 -3.84 -20.97 11.82
CA ASN A 341 -3.58 -21.68 13.08
C ASN A 341 -3.11 -20.87 14.30
N THR A 342 -2.98 -19.53 14.28
CA THR A 342 -2.44 -18.81 15.47
C THR A 342 -3.06 -17.45 15.75
N ILE A 343 -4.33 -17.42 16.17
CA ILE A 343 -4.79 -16.40 17.11
C ILE A 343 -5.05 -17.14 18.43
N PRO A 344 -4.09 -17.19 19.36
CA PRO A 344 -4.34 -17.82 20.65
C PRO A 344 -5.40 -17.00 21.39
N VAL A 345 -6.56 -17.62 21.61
CA VAL A 345 -7.40 -17.31 22.77
C VAL A 345 -6.56 -17.63 24.01
N GLY A 346 -6.67 -16.80 25.03
CA GLY A 346 -5.71 -16.65 26.10
C GLY A 346 -5.19 -17.94 26.77
N ASN A 347 -3.94 -17.80 27.23
CA ASN A 347 -3.17 -18.60 28.18
C ASN A 347 -3.02 -20.12 27.94
N GLU A 348 -1.77 -20.53 28.17
CA GLU A 348 -1.27 -21.87 28.52
C GLU A 348 -0.71 -22.81 27.42
N TYR A 349 0.61 -23.06 27.59
CA TYR A 349 1.42 -24.24 27.19
C TYR A 349 1.62 -24.54 25.69
N ASP A 350 2.67 -25.24 25.25
CA ASP A 350 4.05 -25.50 25.70
C ASP A 350 4.77 -26.06 24.46
N GLY A 351 6.08 -25.89 24.42
CA GLY A 351 6.92 -26.15 23.27
C GLY A 351 6.95 -27.61 22.85
N SER A 352 7.16 -27.79 21.55
CA SER A 352 8.14 -28.72 21.00
C SER A 352 8.11 -28.65 19.48
N ARG A 353 8.89 -27.75 18.89
CA ARG A 353 9.47 -27.96 17.55
C ARG A 353 10.78 -27.21 17.44
N LYS A 354 11.86 -27.98 17.56
CA LYS A 354 13.25 -27.53 17.42
C LYS A 354 13.45 -26.95 16.01
N TYR A 355 13.59 -25.64 15.91
CA TYR A 355 14.14 -24.96 14.75
C TYR A 355 15.66 -25.26 14.64
N PRO A 356 16.20 -25.61 13.46
CA PRO A 356 17.59 -25.32 13.18
C PRO A 356 17.70 -23.81 12.96
N GLN A 357 18.07 -23.07 14.00
CA GLN A 357 18.65 -21.74 13.85
C GLN A 357 19.93 -21.87 13.01
N ARG A 358 19.91 -21.36 11.76
CA ARG A 358 21.04 -20.66 11.13
C ARG A 358 20.61 -20.10 9.77
N GLN A 359 21.00 -18.84 9.55
CA GLN A 359 20.91 -18.02 8.33
C GLN A 359 19.68 -17.10 8.16
N VAL A 360 19.46 -16.22 9.15
CA VAL A 360 18.87 -14.89 8.89
C VAL A 360 19.95 -13.82 9.06
N VAL A 361 21.02 -13.92 8.28
CA VAL A 361 21.92 -12.79 7.97
C VAL A 361 22.60 -13.13 6.64
N LYS A 362 21.96 -12.80 5.50
CA LYS A 362 22.68 -12.61 4.20
C LYS A 362 21.85 -12.13 2.99
N SER A 363 20.55 -11.83 3.10
CA SER A 363 19.78 -11.30 1.95
C SER A 363 19.49 -9.80 1.94
N LEU A 364 20.02 -9.01 2.89
CA LEU A 364 19.79 -7.55 2.97
C LEU A 364 21.00 -6.66 2.64
N ARG A 365 22.08 -7.21 2.05
CA ARG A 365 23.17 -6.39 1.51
C ARG A 365 23.76 -7.02 0.25
N LYS A 366 23.17 -6.72 -0.90
CA LYS A 366 23.85 -6.64 -2.20
C LYS A 366 22.90 -5.92 -3.17
N ASP A 367 23.01 -4.60 -3.15
CA ASP A 367 22.68 -3.67 -4.25
C ASP A 367 23.31 -2.31 -3.91
N ARG A 368 24.63 -2.35 -3.72
CA ARG A 368 25.55 -1.22 -3.91
C ARG A 368 26.85 -1.80 -4.45
N GLY A 369 27.06 -1.57 -5.73
CA GLY A 369 28.14 -2.08 -6.57
C GLY A 369 27.71 -1.88 -8.00
#